data_AF-A0A3N1K7T4-F1
#
_entry.id   AF-A0A3N1K7T4-F1
#
_cell.length_a   1.000
_cell.length_b   1.000
_cell.length_c   1.000
_cell.angle_alpha   90.00
_cell.angle_beta   90.00
_cell.angle_gamma   90.00
#
_symmetry.space_group_name_H-M   'P 1'
#
loop_
_entity.id
_entity.type
_entity.pdbx_description
1 polymer ?
#
loop_
_entity_poly.entity_id
_entity_poly.type
_entity_poly.pdbx_seq_one_letter_code
_entity_poly.pdbx_strand_id
1 'polypeptide(L)' 'MSSSPDRIAEIVAEIADASPLPTTVAELSDSERKALEVQARYQRLTPEALLAVARGQQAKECELRDTVDAVLAAIRHRP' A
#
# COMPACT_ATOMS: atom_id res chain seq x y z
N MET A 1 12.70 -15.65 -17.52
CA MET A 1 13.05 -14.75 -16.40
C MET A 1 12.22 -15.20 -15.21
N SER A 2 12.83 -15.89 -14.24
CA SER A 2 12.15 -16.31 -13.02
C SER A 2 12.14 -15.12 -12.07
N SER A 3 10.97 -14.55 -11.79
CA SER A 3 10.84 -13.54 -10.75
C SER A 3 10.92 -14.28 -9.41
N SER A 4 12.04 -14.16 -8.70
CA SER A 4 12.20 -14.75 -7.37
C SER A 4 11.10 -14.21 -6.44
N PRO A 5 10.58 -15.02 -5.51
CA PRO A 5 9.51 -14.60 -4.59
C PRO A 5 9.88 -13.35 -3.79
N ASP A 6 11.16 -13.20 -3.42
CA ASP A 6 11.66 -11.99 -2.73
C ASP A 6 11.44 -10.73 -3.56
N ARG A 7 11.67 -10.80 -4.88
CA ARG A 7 11.47 -9.65 -5.78
C ARG A 7 10.00 -9.28 -5.93
N ILE A 8 9.09 -10.25 -5.85
CA ILE A 8 7.65 -10.01 -5.90
C ILE A 8 7.19 -9.29 -4.62
N ALA A 9 7.68 -9.73 -3.47
CA ALA A 9 7.39 -9.08 -2.19
C ALA A 9 7.90 -7.64 -2.15
N GLU A 10 9.11 -7.38 -2.64
CA GLU A 10 9.66 -6.02 -2.78
C GLU A 10 8.77 -5.13 -3.64
N ILE A 11 8.41 -5.57 -4.86
CA ILE A 11 7.59 -4.76 -5.77
C ILE A 11 6.20 -4.50 -5.17
N VAL A 12 5.60 -5.47 -4.49
CA VAL A 12 4.30 -5.25 -3.83
C VAL A 12 4.41 -4.24 -2.69
N ALA A 13 5.51 -4.27 -1.93
CA ALA A 13 5.77 -3.27 -0.90
C ALA A 13 5.98 -1.87 -1.51
N GLU A 14 6.74 -1.76 -2.61
CA GLU A 14 6.92 -0.51 -3.35
C GLU A 14 5.57 0.08 -3.81
N ILE A 15 4.64 -0.75 -4.31
CA ILE A 15 3.28 -0.32 -4.67
C ILE A 15 2.50 0.17 -3.45
N ALA A 16 2.62 -0.52 -2.30
CA ALA A 16 1.92 -0.19 -1.06
C ALA A 16 2.47 1.07 -0.35
N ASP A 17 3.74 1.39 -0.59
CA ASP A 17 4.40 2.58 -0.03
C ASP A 17 4.34 3.78 -0.99
N ALA A 18 3.83 3.59 -2.21
CA ALA A 18 3.70 4.66 -3.19
C ALA A 18 2.81 5.80 -2.65
N SER A 19 3.27 7.04 -2.86
CA SER A 19 2.55 8.25 -2.46
C SER A 19 2.47 9.23 -3.65
N PRO A 20 1.28 9.43 -4.24
CA PRO A 20 0.01 8.78 -3.91
C PRO A 20 -0.01 7.29 -4.30
N LEU A 21 -0.79 6.48 -3.59
CA LEU A 21 -0.98 5.08 -3.97
C LEU A 21 -1.77 4.99 -5.28
N PRO A 22 -1.43 4.05 -6.18
CA PRO A 22 -2.20 3.80 -7.39
C PRO A 22 -3.67 3.53 -7.05
N THR A 23 -4.59 4.17 -7.78
CA THR A 23 -6.03 4.01 -7.51
C THR A 23 -6.63 2.82 -8.25
N THR A 24 -6.01 2.45 -9.38
CA THR A 24 -6.40 1.32 -10.22
C THR A 24 -5.19 0.51 -10.66
N VAL A 25 -5.40 -0.76 -10.99
CA VAL A 25 -4.35 -1.67 -11.50
C VAL A 25 -3.80 -1.22 -12.86
N ALA A 26 -4.57 -0.37 -13.59
CA ALA A 26 -4.17 0.19 -14.87
C ALA A 26 -3.05 1.22 -14.76
N GLU A 27 -2.90 1.87 -13.60
CA GLU A 27 -1.84 2.84 -13.31
C GLU A 27 -0.48 2.19 -13.03
N LEU A 28 -0.46 0.88 -12.80
CA LEU A 28 0.75 0.11 -12.54
C LEU A 28 1.50 -0.21 -13.83
N SER A 29 2.83 -0.19 -13.75
CA SER A 29 3.70 -0.75 -14.77
C SER A 29 3.48 -2.26 -14.93
N ASP A 30 3.91 -2.83 -16.05
CA ASP A 30 3.75 -4.27 -16.32
C ASP A 30 4.41 -5.15 -15.24
N SER A 31 5.56 -4.72 -14.70
CA SER A 31 6.26 -5.42 -13.62
C SER A 31 5.49 -5.38 -12.31
N GLU A 32 4.93 -4.22 -11.96
CA GLU A 32 4.12 -4.02 -10.75
C GLU A 32 2.82 -4.80 -10.83
N ARG A 33 2.12 -4.70 -11.96
CA ARG A 33 0.90 -5.46 -12.23
C ARG A 33 1.14 -6.95 -12.09
N LYS A 34 2.23 -7.47 -12.68
CA LYS A 34 2.56 -8.89 -12.60
C LYS A 34 2.89 -9.34 -11.18
N ALA A 35 3.62 -8.53 -10.42
CA ALA A 35 3.91 -8.83 -9.01
C ALA A 35 2.62 -8.83 -8.17
N LEU A 36 1.76 -7.83 -8.37
CA LEU A 36 0.45 -7.73 -7.72
C LEU A 36 -0.44 -8.92 -8.07
N GLU A 37 -0.47 -9.36 -9.33
CA GLU A 37 -1.22 -10.55 -9.76
C GLU A 37 -0.73 -11.84 -9.09
N VAL A 38 0.59 -12.03 -8.96
CA VAL A 38 1.15 -13.19 -8.27
C VAL A 38 0.77 -13.17 -6.78
N GLN A 39 0.89 -12.01 -6.15
CA GLN A 39 0.53 -11.85 -4.74
C GLN A 39 -0.98 -12.04 -4.50
N ALA A 40 -1.82 -11.48 -5.38
CA ALA A 40 -3.26 -11.65 -5.32
C ALA A 40 -3.65 -13.13 -5.44
N ARG A 41 -3.01 -13.87 -6.36
CA ARG A 41 -3.21 -15.33 -6.47
C ARG A 41 -2.80 -16.06 -5.20
N TYR A 42 -1.67 -15.71 -4.59
CA TYR A 42 -1.21 -16.31 -3.33
C TYR A 42 -2.22 -16.08 -2.19
N GLN A 43 -2.79 -14.88 -2.12
CA GLN A 43 -3.79 -14.50 -1.12
C GLN A 43 -5.23 -14.89 -1.49
N ARG A 44 -5.46 -15.50 -2.66
CA ARG A 44 -6.79 -15.82 -3.22
C ARG A 44 -7.70 -14.59 -3.36
N LEU A 45 -7.12 -13.45 -3.73
CA LEU A 45 -7.78 -12.19 -4.02
C LEU A 45 -7.66 -11.86 -5.51
N THR A 46 -8.44 -10.88 -5.99
CA THR A 46 -8.15 -10.24 -7.28
C THR A 46 -7.09 -9.14 -7.08
N PRO A 47 -6.33 -8.77 -8.13
CA PRO A 47 -5.39 -7.66 -8.05
C PRO A 47 -6.05 -6.35 -7.57
N GLU A 48 -7.28 -6.09 -8.00
CA GLU A 48 -8.07 -4.92 -7.60
C GLU A 48 -8.42 -4.97 -6.11
N ALA A 49 -8.82 -6.15 -5.60
CA ALA A 49 -9.12 -6.32 -4.19
C ALA A 49 -7.87 -6.14 -3.32
N LEU A 50 -6.72 -6.67 -3.77
CA LEU A 50 -5.45 -6.49 -3.07
C LEU A 50 -5.03 -5.02 -3.04
N LEU A 51 -5.16 -4.32 -4.17
CA LEU A 51 -4.88 -2.87 -4.25
C LEU A 51 -5.84 -2.07 -3.36
N ALA A 52 -7.13 -2.42 -3.32
CA ALA A 52 -8.10 -1.77 -2.44
C ALA A 52 -7.77 -1.98 -0.95
N VAL A 53 -7.28 -3.17 -0.57
CA VAL A 53 -6.80 -3.44 0.79
C VAL A 53 -5.60 -2.55 1.13
N ALA A 54 -4.61 -2.45 0.24
CA ALA A 54 -3.44 -1.60 0.44
C ALA A 54 -3.85 -0.12 0.61
N ARG A 55 -4.77 0.37 -0.24
CA ARG A 55 -5.32 1.74 -0.11
C ARG A 55 -6.05 1.94 1.22
N GLY A 56 -6.82 0.97 1.65
CA GLY A 56 -7.52 1.02 2.95
C GLY A 56 -6.57 1.02 4.13
N GLN A 57 -5.41 0.35 4.04
CA GLN A 57 -4.36 0.38 5.05
C GLN A 57 -3.66 1.76 5.07
N GLN A 58 -3.25 2.27 3.91
CA GLN A 58 -2.61 3.58 3.83
C GLN A 58 -3.52 4.70 4.35
N ALA A 59 -4.82 4.67 4.03
CA ALA A 59 -5.77 5.65 4.56
C ALA A 59 -5.82 5.63 6.09
N LYS A 60 -5.85 4.43 6.72
CA LYS A 60 -5.83 4.29 8.18
C LYS A 60 -4.52 4.79 8.79
N GLU A 61 -3.40 4.56 8.12
CA GLU A 61 -2.10 5.07 8.58
C GLU A 61 -2.01 6.59 8.51
N CYS A 62 -2.58 7.21 7.46
CA CYS A 62 -2.73 8.65 7.36
C CYS A 62 -3.62 9.20 8.50
N GLU A 63 -4.80 8.62 8.71
CA GLU A 63 -5.71 9.02 9.81
C GLU A 63 -5.05 8.89 11.19
N LEU A 64 -4.30 7.81 11.40
CA LEU A 64 -3.56 7.60 12.65
C LEU A 64 -2.48 8.66 12.84
N ARG A 65 -1.72 8.97 11.78
CA ARG A 65 -0.68 10.01 11.82
C ARG A 65 -1.27 11.37 12.16
N ASP A 66 -2.35 11.76 11.49
CA ASP A 66 -3.05 13.02 11.74
C ASP A 66 -3.56 13.09 13.18
N THR A 67 -4.08 11.98 13.71
CA THR A 67 -4.52 11.88 15.11
C THR A 67 -3.35 12.04 16.08
N VAL A 68 -2.22 11.38 15.83
CA VAL A 68 -1.00 11.50 16.65
C VAL A 68 -0.50 12.94 16.64
N ASP A 69 -0.44 13.58 15.47
CA ASP A 69 0.00 14.97 15.33
C ASP A 69 -0.94 15.93 16.08
N ALA A 70 -2.26 15.72 16.01
CA ALA A 70 -3.24 16.49 16.77
C ALA A 70 -3.06 16.33 18.29
N VAL A 71 -2.84 15.11 18.77
CA VAL A 71 -2.59 14.84 20.20
C VAL A 71 -1.29 15.50 20.66
N LEU A 72 -0.21 15.39 19.89
CA LEU A 72 1.08 16.02 20.20
C LEU A 72 0.97 17.55 20.23
N ALA A 73 0.23 18.15 19.29
CA ALA A 73 -0.06 19.57 19.30
C ALA A 73 -0.84 19.99 20.56
N ALA A 74 -1.89 19.25 20.93
CA ALA A 74 -2.67 19.52 22.13
C ALA A 74 -1.83 19.45 23.42
N ILE A 75 -0.87 18.52 23.50
CA ILE A 75 0.05 18.41 24.64
C ILE A 75 1.01 19.61 24.67
N ARG A 76 1.59 20.01 23.52
CA ARG A 76 2.53 21.15 23.43
C ARG A 76 1.88 22.50 23.76
N HIS A 77 0.58 22.63 23.54
CA HIS A 77 -0.19 23.86 23.79
C HIS A 77 -0.96 23.83 25.11
N ARG A 78 -0.73 22.85 25.99
CA ARG A 78 -1.23 22.91 27.37
C ARG A 78 -0.41 23.95 28.16
N PRO A 79 -1.06 25.00 28.72
CA PRO A 79 -0.38 26.00 29.56
C PRO A 79 0.18 25.40 30.85
#